data_AF-A0A6G1ANT2-F1
#
_entry.id   AF-A0A6G1ANT2-F1
#
_cell.length_a   1.000
_cell.length_b   1.000
_cell.length_c   1.000
_cell.angle_alpha   90.00
_cell.angle_beta   90.00
_cell.angle_gamma   90.00
#
_symmetry.space_group_name_H-M   'P 1'
#
loop_
_entity.id
_entity.type
_entity.pdbx_description
1 polymer ?
#
loop_
_entity_poly.entity_id
_entity_poly.type
_entity_poly.pdbx_seq_one_letter_code
_entity_poly.pdbx_strand_id
1 'polypeptide(L)'
;WSGSRVLGTIRPSFFLLPLAEGEHLGVQIYGDRKVQRKQHALQIGNWKDDEWPPKRIIDYYGPATWAEDGTWGYCTPIYMLNCIIRLQAVVEIITNETARALNLLAKQQTKMRNAIYQSRLALDYLLASEGRICGKFNLSNCCLQIDDEGKVIEEITDQMRKVAHVPVQTWNG
;
A
#
# COMPACT_ATOMS: atom_id res chain seq x y z
N TRP A 1 22.27 0.83 44.39
CA TRP A 1 22.65 -0.10 43.30
C TRP A 1 23.64 0.62 42.39
N SER A 2 24.93 0.32 42.55
CA SER A 2 25.97 0.81 41.64
C SER A 2 26.06 -0.21 40.50
N GLY A 3 25.64 0.19 39.29
CA GLY A 3 25.69 -0.63 38.09
C GLY A 3 26.50 0.08 37.02
N SER A 4 27.60 -0.54 36.60
CA SER A 4 28.45 -0.08 35.50
C SER A 4 27.68 -0.05 34.18
N ARG A 5 27.57 1.13 33.57
CA ARG A 5 26.99 1.35 32.23
C ARG A 5 27.98 0.88 31.17
N VAL A 6 27.78 -0.33 30.64
CA VAL A 6 28.51 -0.78 29.44
C VAL A 6 27.77 -0.25 28.21
N LEU A 7 28.32 0.78 27.57
CA LEU A 7 27.90 1.25 26.25
C LEU A 7 28.47 0.28 25.20
N GLY A 8 27.76 -0.79 24.93
CA GLY A 8 28.04 -1.67 23.80
C GLY A 8 27.42 -1.08 22.53
N THR A 9 28.22 -0.78 21.52
CA THR A 9 27.73 -0.43 20.18
C THR A 9 27.26 -1.72 19.52
N ILE A 10 25.96 -2.01 19.57
CA ILE A 10 25.38 -3.05 18.71
C ILE A 10 25.42 -2.48 17.29
N ARG A 11 26.30 -3.02 16.44
CA ARG A 11 26.24 -2.83 14.99
C ARG A 11 25.40 -3.98 14.42
N PRO A 12 24.08 -3.82 14.23
CA PRO A 12 23.33 -4.83 13.53
C PRO A 12 23.59 -4.63 12.02
N SER A 13 24.74 -5.11 11.55
CA SER A 13 25.09 -5.14 10.12
C SER A 13 24.04 -5.87 9.28
N PHE A 14 23.16 -6.66 9.91
CA PHE A 14 21.99 -7.27 9.30
C PHE A 14 20.95 -6.26 8.76
N PHE A 15 20.80 -5.07 9.36
CA PHE A 15 19.80 -4.07 8.92
C PHE A 15 20.34 -3.04 7.93
N LEU A 16 21.64 -3.04 7.66
CA LEU A 16 22.25 -2.13 6.70
C LEU A 16 22.41 -2.85 5.36
N LEU A 17 21.85 -2.27 4.30
CA LEU A 17 22.06 -2.74 2.94
C LEU A 17 23.53 -2.50 2.55
N PRO A 18 24.21 -3.49 1.96
CA PRO A 18 25.56 -3.32 1.44
C PRO A 18 25.62 -2.15 0.43
N LEU A 19 26.57 -1.23 0.63
CA LEU A 19 26.72 -0.03 -0.22
C LEU A 19 26.89 -0.38 -1.70
N ALA A 20 27.53 -1.51 -2.00
CA ALA A 20 27.73 -2.00 -3.36
C ALA A 20 26.41 -2.35 -4.09
N GLU A 21 25.34 -2.67 -3.36
CA GLU A 21 24.02 -3.00 -3.94
C GLU A 21 23.13 -1.76 -4.09
N GLY A 22 23.44 -0.66 -3.40
CA GLY A 22 22.69 0.59 -3.48
C GLY A 22 22.74 1.26 -4.86
N GLU A 23 23.85 1.11 -5.60
CA GLU A 23 24.01 1.67 -6.95
C GLU A 23 23.08 1.00 -7.98
N HIS A 24 22.75 -0.27 -7.78
CA HIS A 24 21.85 -1.03 -8.68
C HIS A 24 20.36 -0.71 -8.47
N LEU A 25 20.00 -0.16 -7.31
CA LEU A 25 18.60 0.11 -6.93
C LEU A 25 18.07 1.44 -7.48
N GLY A 26 18.91 2.24 -8.16
CA GLY A 26 18.53 3.51 -8.79
C GLY A 26 18.05 4.59 -7.80
N VAL A 27 18.19 4.35 -6.50
CA VAL A 27 17.77 5.23 -5.41
C VAL A 27 18.90 5.33 -4.40
N GLN A 28 19.32 6.55 -4.08
CA GLN A 28 20.34 6.79 -3.07
C GLN A 28 19.81 6.41 -1.68
N ILE A 29 20.34 5.34 -1.09
CA ILE A 29 19.84 4.73 0.16
C ILE A 29 20.29 5.52 1.40
N TYR A 30 21.49 6.11 1.34
CA TYR A 30 22.17 6.77 2.48
C TYR A 30 22.53 8.24 2.22
N GLY A 31 21.93 8.84 1.19
CA GLY A 31 22.18 10.23 0.84
C GLY A 31 21.43 11.19 1.75
N ASP A 32 22.11 12.27 2.16
CA ASP A 32 21.47 13.47 2.69
C ASP A 32 20.70 14.14 1.53
N ARG A 33 19.57 13.53 1.17
CA ARG A 33 18.70 14.08 0.15
C ARG A 33 18.21 15.38 0.75
N LYS A 34 18.77 16.50 0.27
CA LYS A 34 18.19 17.84 0.38
C LYS A 34 16.84 17.78 -0.34
N VAL A 35 15.88 17.07 0.24
CA VAL A 35 14.51 16.97 -0.23
C VAL A 35 14.01 18.38 -0.09
N GLN A 36 13.96 19.11 -1.21
CA GLN A 36 13.11 20.27 -1.31
C GLN A 36 11.77 19.81 -0.78
N ARG A 37 11.39 20.35 0.39
CA ARG A 37 10.13 20.08 1.07
C ARG A 37 9.01 20.60 0.20
N LYS A 38 8.70 19.91 -0.90
CA LYS A 38 7.36 19.93 -1.45
C LYS A 38 6.57 19.14 -0.43
N GLN A 39 6.01 19.86 0.54
CA GLN A 39 4.90 19.37 1.33
C GLN A 39 3.84 18.91 0.31
N HIS A 40 3.86 17.64 -0.07
CA HIS A 40 2.62 16.96 -0.35
C HIS A 40 1.97 16.83 1.03
N ALA A 41 1.46 17.95 1.54
CA ALA A 41 0.75 18.00 2.79
C ALA A 41 -0.44 17.06 2.60
N LEU A 42 -0.36 15.89 3.22
CA LEU A 42 -1.57 15.17 3.57
C LEU A 42 -2.45 16.21 4.23
N GLN A 43 -3.67 16.41 3.71
CA GLN A 43 -4.60 17.42 4.22
C GLN A 43 -4.65 17.33 5.74
N ILE A 44 -4.08 18.33 6.41
CA ILE A 44 -4.09 18.47 7.87
C ILE A 44 -5.55 18.70 8.24
N GLY A 45 -6.20 17.66 8.74
CA GLY A 45 -7.53 17.78 9.32
C GLY A 45 -7.49 18.58 10.61
N ASN A 46 -8.65 19.12 11.01
CA ASN A 46 -8.84 19.70 12.33
C ASN A 46 -8.99 18.55 13.35
N TRP A 47 -7.87 18.07 13.88
CA TRP A 47 -7.81 16.97 14.86
C TRP A 47 -7.90 17.51 16.28
N LYS A 48 -8.46 16.74 17.21
CA LYS A 48 -8.33 17.07 18.64
C LYS A 48 -6.88 16.91 19.08
N ASP A 49 -6.49 17.63 20.12
CA ASP A 49 -5.10 17.69 20.57
C ASP A 49 -4.54 16.30 20.93
N ASP A 50 -5.39 15.42 21.49
CA ASP A 50 -5.08 14.08 21.99
C ASP A 50 -5.17 12.95 20.95
N GLU A 51 -5.81 13.16 19.80
CA GLU A 51 -6.03 12.12 18.78
C GLU A 51 -4.88 12.03 17.76
N TRP A 52 -4.30 10.85 17.56
CA TRP A 52 -3.19 10.61 16.63
C TRP A 52 -3.59 9.71 15.45
N PRO A 53 -4.23 10.27 14.40
CA PRO A 53 -4.52 9.52 13.18
C PRO A 53 -3.26 9.28 12.34
N PRO A 54 -3.24 8.27 11.45
CA PRO A 54 -2.10 7.91 10.62
C PRO A 54 -1.50 9.08 9.82
N LYS A 55 -2.34 9.98 9.31
CA LYS A 55 -1.88 11.18 8.56
C LYS A 55 -1.06 12.12 9.45
N ARG A 56 -1.53 12.38 10.67
CA ARG A 56 -0.82 13.21 11.66
C ARG A 56 0.51 12.59 12.05
N ILE A 57 0.55 11.26 12.23
CA ILE A 57 1.79 10.52 12.55
C ILE A 57 2.84 10.70 11.43
N ILE A 58 2.43 10.55 10.18
CA ILE A 58 3.33 10.71 9.02
C ILE A 58 3.88 12.13 8.92
N ASP A 59 3.01 13.13 9.12
CA ASP A 59 3.41 14.54 9.07
C ASP A 59 4.33 14.92 10.24
N TYR A 60 4.07 14.38 11.43
CA TYR A 60 4.85 14.66 12.64
C TYR A 60 6.27 14.08 12.58
N TYR A 61 6.39 12.80 12.23
CA TYR A 61 7.70 12.12 12.23
C TYR A 61 8.53 12.38 10.96
N GLY A 62 7.93 12.93 9.90
CA GLY A 62 8.63 13.23 8.65
C GLY A 62 9.27 12.00 7.98
N PRO A 63 10.02 12.15 6.88
CA PRO A 63 10.68 11.02 6.23
C PRO A 63 11.73 10.37 7.14
N ALA A 64 11.68 9.04 7.29
CA ALA A 64 12.78 8.30 7.90
C ALA A 64 13.99 8.32 6.94
N THR A 65 15.13 8.83 7.42
CA THR A 65 16.39 8.86 6.67
C THR A 65 17.44 8.03 7.41
N TRP A 66 18.22 7.26 6.67
CA TRP A 66 19.33 6.48 7.22
C TRP A 66 20.62 7.29 7.01
N ALA A 67 21.37 7.57 8.08
CA ALA A 67 22.67 8.23 8.00
C ALA A 67 23.81 7.20 8.08
N GLU A 68 24.77 7.29 7.15
CA GLU A 68 25.97 6.44 7.08
C GLU A 68 26.94 6.62 8.25
N ASP A 69 27.02 7.84 8.80
CA ASP A 69 28.05 8.24 9.76
C ASP A 69 27.81 7.74 11.20
N GLY A 70 26.66 7.11 11.46
CA GLY A 70 26.30 6.61 12.78
C GLY A 70 26.19 7.72 13.82
N THR A 71 25.95 8.98 13.41
CA THR A 71 25.68 10.07 14.34
C THR A 71 24.54 9.67 15.28
N TRP A 72 24.78 9.87 16.57
CA TRP A 72 24.16 9.16 17.70
C TRP A 72 22.62 9.14 17.74
N GLY A 73 21.93 10.00 16.99
CA GLY A 73 20.47 10.05 16.96
C GLY A 73 19.80 8.84 16.30
N TYR A 74 20.37 8.32 15.21
CA TYR A 74 19.72 7.30 14.35
C TYR A 74 19.79 5.88 14.90
N CYS A 75 20.75 5.59 15.78
CA CYS A 75 20.91 4.28 16.43
C CYS A 75 20.23 4.21 17.80
N THR A 76 19.44 5.22 18.19
CA THR A 76 18.69 5.15 19.45
C THR A 76 17.47 4.26 19.31
N PRO A 77 17.14 3.44 20.33
CA PRO A 77 15.86 2.72 20.38
C PRO A 77 14.65 3.63 20.17
N ILE A 78 14.75 4.90 20.59
CA ILE A 78 13.72 5.93 20.44
C ILE A 78 13.49 6.28 18.96
N TYR A 79 14.56 6.51 18.19
CA TYR A 79 14.45 6.82 16.76
C TYR A 79 13.89 5.64 15.96
N MET A 80 14.37 4.42 16.24
CA MET A 80 13.88 3.20 15.60
C MET A 80 12.39 2.99 15.87
N LEU A 81 11.94 3.22 17.11
CA LEU A 81 10.53 3.14 17.47
C LEU A 81 9.68 4.15 16.67
N ASN A 82 10.14 5.41 16.58
CA ASN A 82 9.45 6.44 15.78
C ASN A 82 9.34 6.05 14.30
N CYS A 83 10.37 5.40 13.74
CA CYS A 83 10.34 4.89 12.37
C CYS A 83 9.31 3.78 12.19
N ILE A 84 9.20 2.85 13.14
CA ILE A 84 8.22 1.75 13.11
C ILE A 84 6.80 2.31 13.23
N ILE A 85 6.55 3.24 14.15
CA ILE A 85 5.24 3.90 14.32
C ILE A 85 4.82 4.59 13.02
N ARG A 86 5.75 5.31 12.38
CA ARG A 86 5.47 5.93 11.08
C ARG A 86 5.21 4.90 9.99
N LEU A 87 6.00 3.82 9.91
CA LEU A 87 5.82 2.77 8.92
C LEU A 87 4.43 2.13 9.05
N GLN A 88 4.00 1.85 10.28
CA GLN A 88 2.67 1.33 10.58
C GLN A 88 1.57 2.26 10.05
N ALA A 89 1.69 3.58 10.27
CA ALA A 89 0.74 4.57 9.75
C ALA A 89 0.72 4.62 8.20
N VAL A 90 1.89 4.55 7.55
CA VAL A 90 1.99 4.53 6.08
C VAL A 90 1.32 3.29 5.51
N VAL A 91 1.59 2.12 6.09
CA VAL A 91 1.00 0.85 5.66
C VAL A 91 -0.51 0.87 5.80
N GLU A 92 -1.06 1.41 6.90
CA GLU A 92 -2.52 1.53 7.08
C GLU A 92 -3.17 2.40 5.99
N ILE A 93 -2.58 3.55 5.65
CA ILE A 93 -3.12 4.42 4.60
C ILE A 93 -3.07 3.73 3.23
N ILE A 94 -1.89 3.20 2.87
CA ILE A 94 -1.69 2.58 1.54
C ILE A 94 -2.61 1.36 1.38
N THR A 95 -2.72 0.51 2.40
CA THR A 95 -3.61 -0.66 2.35
C THR A 95 -5.07 -0.25 2.22
N ASN A 96 -5.53 0.78 2.93
CA ASN A 96 -6.92 1.26 2.81
C ASN A 96 -7.20 1.86 1.43
N GLU A 97 -6.27 2.65 0.88
CA GLU A 97 -6.40 3.20 -0.48
C GLU A 97 -6.36 2.10 -1.56
N THR A 98 -5.45 1.13 -1.41
CA THR A 98 -5.33 -0.03 -2.32
C THR A 98 -6.59 -0.89 -2.28
N ALA A 99 -7.11 -1.17 -1.08
CA ALA A 99 -8.36 -1.91 -0.91
C ALA A 99 -9.54 -1.19 -1.57
N ARG A 100 -9.61 0.13 -1.48
CA ARG A 100 -10.64 0.93 -2.16
C ARG A 100 -10.49 0.86 -3.69
N ALA A 101 -9.27 0.97 -4.21
CA ALA A 101 -9.01 0.90 -5.65
C ALA A 101 -9.39 -0.48 -6.22
N LEU A 102 -8.99 -1.56 -5.55
CA LEU A 102 -9.32 -2.94 -5.94
C LEU A 102 -10.84 -3.18 -5.96
N ASN A 103 -11.56 -2.68 -4.95
CA ASN A 103 -13.02 -2.77 -4.93
C ASN A 103 -13.70 -2.03 -6.07
N LEU A 104 -13.16 -0.87 -6.48
CA LEU A 104 -13.68 -0.14 -7.64
C LEU A 104 -13.44 -0.91 -8.94
N LEU A 105 -12.24 -1.51 -9.09
CA LEU A 105 -11.90 -2.34 -10.24
C LEU A 105 -12.80 -3.58 -10.32
N ALA A 106 -13.04 -4.27 -9.21
CA ALA A 106 -13.96 -5.42 -9.15
C ALA A 106 -15.39 -5.05 -9.60
N LYS A 107 -15.90 -3.90 -9.14
CA LYS A 107 -17.21 -3.38 -9.57
C LYS A 107 -17.25 -3.03 -11.05
N GLN A 108 -16.18 -2.43 -11.58
CA GLN A 108 -16.08 -2.12 -13.01
C GLN A 108 -16.01 -3.39 -13.87
N GLN A 109 -15.22 -4.38 -13.46
CA GLN A 109 -15.12 -5.68 -14.14
C GLN A 109 -16.49 -6.36 -14.22
N THR A 110 -17.25 -6.37 -13.12
CA THR A 110 -18.60 -6.97 -13.08
C THR A 110 -19.55 -6.28 -14.07
N LYS A 111 -19.51 -4.94 -14.15
CA LYS A 111 -20.33 -4.18 -15.11
C LYS A 111 -19.92 -4.45 -16.55
N MET A 112 -18.62 -4.45 -16.83
CA MET A 112 -18.08 -4.74 -18.16
C MET A 112 -18.46 -6.16 -18.61
N ARG A 113 -18.35 -7.14 -17.72
CA ARG A 113 -18.80 -8.52 -17.95
C ARG A 113 -20.28 -8.58 -18.33
N ASN A 114 -21.14 -7.92 -17.57
CA ASN A 114 -22.58 -7.90 -17.86
C ASN A 114 -22.90 -7.25 -19.21
N ALA A 115 -22.21 -6.15 -19.54
CA ALA A 115 -22.35 -5.49 -20.84
C ALA A 115 -21.91 -6.41 -22.00
N ILE A 116 -20.79 -7.12 -21.85
CA ILE A 116 -20.31 -8.11 -22.83
C ILE A 116 -21.34 -9.21 -23.04
N TYR A 117 -21.91 -9.78 -21.96
CA TYR A 117 -22.94 -10.81 -22.08
C TYR A 117 -24.21 -10.28 -22.75
N GLN A 118 -24.63 -9.04 -22.45
CA GLN A 118 -25.77 -8.42 -23.12
C GLN A 118 -25.52 -8.20 -24.62
N SER A 119 -24.37 -7.65 -24.99
CA SER A 119 -23.99 -7.48 -26.40
C SER A 119 -23.91 -8.82 -27.12
N ARG A 120 -23.40 -9.85 -26.46
CA ARG A 120 -23.35 -11.21 -27.02
C ARG A 120 -24.74 -11.78 -27.27
N LEU A 121 -25.66 -11.67 -26.31
CA LEU A 121 -27.05 -12.13 -26.47
C LEU A 121 -27.76 -11.40 -27.62
N ALA A 122 -27.56 -10.09 -27.73
CA ALA A 122 -28.14 -9.30 -28.82
C ALA A 122 -27.59 -9.74 -30.19
N LEU A 123 -26.27 -9.96 -30.31
CA LEU A 123 -25.64 -10.45 -31.54
C LEU A 123 -26.07 -11.89 -31.88
N ASP A 124 -26.17 -12.77 -30.90
CA ASP A 124 -26.65 -14.14 -31.10
C ASP A 124 -28.11 -14.17 -31.57
N TYR A 125 -28.93 -13.20 -31.14
CA TYR A 125 -30.29 -13.01 -31.66
C TYR A 125 -30.30 -12.52 -33.11
N LEU A 126 -29.49 -11.51 -33.44
CA LEU A 126 -29.40 -10.98 -34.81
C LEU A 126 -28.84 -12.01 -35.81
N LEU A 127 -27.93 -12.87 -35.36
CA LEU A 127 -27.28 -13.90 -36.19
C LEU A 127 -27.93 -15.27 -36.05
N ALA A 128 -29.16 -15.37 -35.52
CA ALA A 128 -29.81 -16.65 -35.27
C ALA A 128 -29.96 -17.52 -36.55
N SER A 129 -30.17 -16.90 -37.72
CA SER A 129 -30.25 -17.59 -39.01
C SER A 129 -28.88 -18.05 -39.54
N GLU A 130 -27.79 -17.42 -39.10
CA GLU A 130 -26.42 -17.67 -39.55
C GLU A 130 -25.63 -18.57 -38.59
N GLY A 131 -26.33 -19.25 -37.66
CA GLY A 131 -25.69 -20.11 -36.67
C GLY A 131 -25.10 -19.35 -35.48
N ARG A 132 -25.64 -18.16 -35.16
CA ARG A 132 -25.19 -17.26 -34.10
C ARG A 132 -23.76 -16.75 -34.34
N ILE A 133 -23.16 -16.06 -33.35
CA ILE A 133 -21.77 -15.59 -33.44
C ILE A 133 -20.82 -16.76 -33.76
N CYS A 134 -21.06 -17.93 -33.18
CA CYS A 134 -20.19 -19.08 -33.31
C CYS A 134 -20.15 -19.66 -34.73
N GLY A 135 -21.33 -19.82 -35.35
CA GLY A 135 -21.45 -20.32 -36.73
C GLY A 135 -20.95 -19.30 -37.75
N LYS A 136 -21.26 -18.01 -37.55
CA LYS A 136 -20.86 -16.96 -38.50
C LYS A 136 -19.35 -16.67 -38.49
N PHE A 137 -18.73 -16.67 -37.32
CA PHE A 137 -17.30 -16.34 -37.17
C PHE A 137 -16.37 -17.56 -37.18
N ASN A 138 -16.90 -18.79 -37.34
CA ASN A 138 -16.13 -20.05 -37.29
C ASN A 138 -15.19 -20.13 -36.06
N LEU A 139 -15.66 -19.62 -34.90
CA LEU A 139 -14.88 -19.60 -33.67
C LEU A 139 -14.92 -20.98 -33.01
N SER A 140 -13.76 -21.57 -32.72
CA SER A 140 -13.66 -22.82 -31.95
C SER A 140 -14.06 -22.64 -30.48
N ASN A 141 -13.79 -21.45 -29.90
CA ASN A 141 -14.12 -21.11 -28.52
C ASN A 141 -15.49 -20.43 -28.41
N CYS A 142 -16.52 -21.24 -28.61
CA CYS A 142 -17.91 -20.80 -28.52
C CYS A 142 -18.31 -20.40 -27.09
N CYS A 143 -17.87 -21.13 -26.08
CA CYS A 143 -18.37 -20.99 -24.71
C CYS A 143 -17.40 -20.24 -23.79
N LEU A 144 -17.07 -19.00 -24.13
CA LEU A 144 -16.26 -18.14 -23.25
C LEU A 144 -17.10 -17.71 -22.04
N GLN A 145 -16.80 -18.31 -20.89
CA GLN A 145 -17.29 -17.90 -19.59
C GLN A 145 -16.27 -16.94 -18.98
N ILE A 146 -16.71 -15.72 -18.71
CA ILE A 146 -15.96 -14.78 -17.87
C ILE A 146 -16.33 -15.10 -16.43
N ASP A 147 -15.36 -15.46 -15.61
CA ASP A 147 -15.56 -15.75 -14.19
C ASP A 147 -15.84 -14.48 -13.39
N ASP A 148 -16.58 -14.64 -12.30
CA ASP A 148 -16.97 -13.55 -11.40
C ASP A 148 -16.12 -13.56 -10.14
N GLU A 149 -14.92 -13.00 -10.26
CA GLU A 149 -13.98 -12.90 -9.14
C GLU A 149 -14.23 -11.67 -8.26
N GLY A 150 -15.30 -10.90 -8.52
CA GLY A 150 -15.56 -9.65 -7.82
C GLY A 150 -15.73 -9.84 -6.30
N LYS A 151 -16.38 -10.92 -5.89
CA LYS A 151 -16.57 -11.28 -4.47
C LYS A 151 -15.27 -11.72 -3.79
N VAL A 152 -14.42 -12.44 -4.51
CA VAL A 152 -13.12 -12.88 -3.99
C VAL A 152 -12.22 -11.67 -3.74
N ILE A 153 -12.21 -10.71 -4.67
CA ILE A 153 -11.49 -9.45 -4.49
C ILE A 153 -12.03 -8.68 -3.28
N GLU A 154 -13.36 -8.59 -3.13
CA GLU A 154 -13.98 -7.93 -1.97
C GLU A 154 -13.52 -8.57 -0.64
N GLU A 155 -13.56 -9.90 -0.54
CA GLU A 155 -13.11 -10.64 0.65
C GLU A 155 -11.62 -10.40 0.96
N ILE A 156 -10.75 -10.46 -0.06
CA ILE A 156 -9.31 -10.19 0.11
C ILE A 156 -9.10 -8.76 0.60
N THR A 157 -9.78 -7.78 0.00
CA THR A 157 -9.62 -6.37 0.40
C THR A 157 -10.14 -6.09 1.81
N ASP A 158 -11.18 -6.80 2.25
CA ASP A 158 -11.67 -6.73 3.62
C ASP A 158 -10.67 -7.32 4.61
N GLN A 159 -10.03 -8.45 4.26
CA GLN A 159 -8.95 -9.01 5.07
C GLN A 159 -7.75 -8.06 5.16
N MET A 160 -7.35 -7.45 4.04
CA MET A 160 -6.27 -6.45 4.01
C MET A 160 -6.55 -5.29 4.97
N ARG A 161 -7.78 -4.75 4.95
CA ARG A 161 -8.18 -3.66 5.84
C ARG A 161 -8.19 -4.10 7.30
N LYS A 162 -8.66 -5.32 7.61
CA LYS A 162 -8.66 -5.86 8.97
C LYS A 162 -7.25 -6.01 9.55
N VAL A 163 -6.30 -6.49 8.74
CA VAL A 163 -4.91 -6.69 9.17
C VAL A 163 -4.18 -5.37 9.36
N ALA A 164 -4.42 -4.40 8.47
CA ALA A 164 -3.71 -3.13 8.50
C ALA A 164 -4.34 -2.07 9.42
N HIS A 165 -5.56 -2.30 9.90
CA HIS A 165 -6.26 -1.33 10.73
C HIS A 165 -5.58 -1.19 12.10
N VAL A 166 -5.30 0.05 12.48
CA VAL A 166 -4.79 0.41 13.79
C VAL A 166 -5.80 1.38 14.41
N PRO A 167 -6.30 1.11 15.64
CA PRO A 167 -7.16 2.07 16.31
C PRO A 167 -6.41 3.39 16.51
N VAL A 168 -7.12 4.51 16.34
CA VAL A 168 -6.56 5.85 16.57
C VAL A 168 -5.99 5.88 17.99
N GLN A 169 -4.69 6.19 18.08
CA GLN A 169 -4.01 6.25 19.36
C GLN A 169 -4.35 7.57 20.04
N THR A 170 -4.69 7.52 21.32
CA THR A 170 -4.79 8.71 22.17
C THR A 170 -3.57 8.77 23.07
N TRP A 171 -2.88 9.91 23.05
CA TRP A 171 -1.71 10.14 23.88
C TRP A 171 -2.03 11.24 24.87
N ASN A 172 -2.22 10.87 26.13
CA ASN A 172 -2.31 11.80 27.24
C ASN A 172 -0.89 12.07 27.73
N GLY A 173 -0.42 13.30 27.58
CA GLY A 173 0.89 13.75 28.04
C GLY A 173 1.05 13.76 29.56
#